data_AF-A0A645HNS3-F1
#
_entry.id   AF-A0A645HNS3-F1
#
_cell.length_a   1.000
_cell.length_b   1.000
_cell.length_c   1.000
_cell.angle_alpha   90.00
_cell.angle_beta   90.00
_cell.angle_gamma   90.00
#
_symmetry.space_group_name_H-M   'P 1'
#
loop_
_entity.id
_entity.type
_entity.pdbx_description
1 polymer ?
#
loop_
_entity_poly.entity_id
_entity_poly.type
_entity_poly.pdbx_seq_one_letter_code
_entity_poly.pdbx_strand_id
1 'polypeptide(L)'
;MLLRTMNPQIVAADEITAEEDIRAMTMAAGCGVRLLATVHAADVEELSQRPLYRQLLETKVFCRAVCIRRTAEGRSYEVEELS
;
A
#
# COMPACT_ATOMS: atom_id res chain seq x y z
N MET A 1 18.66 -12.38 1.58
CA MET A 1 17.39 -11.63 1.63
C MET A 1 17.68 -10.17 1.30
N LEU A 2 16.93 -9.59 0.36
CA LEU A 2 17.14 -8.24 -0.19
C LEU A 2 17.38 -7.18 0.90
N LEU A 3 16.51 -7.15 1.91
CA LEU A 3 16.55 -6.17 3.01
C LEU A 3 17.90 -6.13 3.73
N ARG A 4 18.54 -7.29 3.94
CA ARG A 4 19.84 -7.39 4.65
C ARG A 4 21.04 -7.08 3.77
N THR A 5 20.90 -7.23 2.46
CA THR A 5 22.03 -7.13 1.51
C THR A 5 22.12 -5.75 0.89
N MET A 6 20.98 -5.16 0.54
CA MET A 6 20.91 -3.87 -0.13
C MET A 6 20.72 -2.70 0.84
N ASN A 7 20.31 -2.97 2.09
CA ASN A 7 19.96 -1.95 3.09
C ASN A 7 19.06 -0.83 2.51
N PRO A 8 17.92 -1.18 1.88
CA PRO A 8 17.13 -0.19 1.16
C PRO A 8 16.42 0.74 2.14
N GLN A 9 16.32 2.02 1.79
CA GLN A 9 15.52 2.99 2.54
C GLN A 9 14.04 2.92 2.17
N ILE A 10 13.75 2.52 0.92
CA ILE A 10 12.41 2.42 0.34
C ILE A 10 12.33 1.13 -0.48
N VAL A 11 11.21 0.41 -0.37
CA VAL A 11 10.82 -0.67 -1.27
C VAL A 11 9.52 -0.27 -1.96
N ALA A 12 9.54 -0.21 -3.28
CA ALA A 12 8.36 0.04 -4.10
C ALA A 12 7.95 -1.25 -4.81
N ALA A 13 6.67 -1.62 -4.69
CA ALA A 13 6.04 -2.68 -5.44
C ALA A 13 5.01 -2.07 -6.40
N ASP A 14 4.75 -2.75 -7.52
CA ASP A 14 3.75 -2.27 -8.49
C ASP A 14 2.35 -2.41 -7.90
N GLU A 15 1.89 -3.64 -7.64
CA GLU A 15 0.54 -3.93 -7.16
C GLU A 15 0.50 -4.89 -5.97
N ILE A 16 -0.47 -4.71 -5.06
CA ILE A 16 -0.83 -5.69 -4.02
C ILE A 16 -1.95 -6.58 -4.56
N THR A 17 -1.64 -7.86 -4.78
CA THR A 17 -2.57 -8.80 -5.44
C THR A 17 -2.89 -10.03 -4.61
N ALA A 18 -2.07 -10.35 -3.60
CA ALA A 18 -2.23 -11.56 -2.80
C ALA A 18 -1.88 -11.34 -1.32
N GLU A 19 -2.31 -12.27 -0.45
CA GLU A 19 -2.00 -12.21 0.99
C GLU A 19 -0.51 -12.34 1.27
N GLU A 20 0.22 -13.05 0.40
CA GLU A 20 1.67 -13.20 0.46
C GLU A 20 2.39 -11.84 0.35
N ASP A 21 1.85 -10.93 -0.47
CA ASP A 21 2.38 -9.57 -0.60
C ASP A 21 2.26 -8.82 0.73
N ILE A 22 1.09 -8.92 1.38
CA ILE A 22 0.83 -8.29 2.69
C ILE A 22 1.76 -8.87 3.75
N ARG A 23 1.93 -10.21 3.77
CA ARG A 23 2.86 -10.88 4.69
C ARG A 23 4.30 -10.40 4.48
N ALA A 24 4.76 -10.31 3.24
CA ALA A 24 6.10 -9.83 2.89
C ALA A 24 6.30 -8.35 3.28
N MET A 25 5.32 -7.50 3.00
CA MET A 25 5.32 -6.08 3.35
C MET A 25 5.33 -5.87 4.87
N THR A 26 4.55 -6.65 5.62
CA THR A 26 4.53 -6.60 7.09
C THR A 26 5.90 -6.95 7.68
N MET A 27 6.56 -7.99 7.16
CA MET A 27 7.92 -8.32 7.58
C MET A 27 8.93 -7.22 7.22
N ALA A 28 8.79 -6.62 6.02
CA ALA A 28 9.66 -5.55 5.57
C ALA A 28 9.51 -4.28 6.44
N ALA A 29 8.29 -3.88 6.77
CA ALA A 29 8.02 -2.73 7.64
C ALA A 29 8.71 -2.85 9.01
N GLY A 30 8.74 -4.06 9.57
CA GLY A 30 9.47 -4.36 10.82
C GLY A 30 11.01 -4.22 10.72
N CYS A 31 11.55 -4.09 9.51
CA CYS A 31 12.99 -3.90 9.26
C CYS A 31 13.39 -2.42 9.08
N GLY A 32 12.47 -1.47 9.31
CA GLY A 32 12.77 -0.03 9.23
C GLY A 32 12.82 0.54 7.81
N VAL A 33 12.28 -0.17 6.82
CA VAL A 33 12.17 0.32 5.44
C VAL A 33 10.81 0.97 5.21
N ARG A 34 10.76 1.98 4.33
CA ARG A 34 9.48 2.57 3.90
C ARG A 34 8.93 1.81 2.70
N LEU A 35 7.60 1.70 2.62
CA LEU A 35 6.92 0.95 1.58
C LEU A 35 6.10 1.88 0.68
N LEU A 36 6.07 1.56 -0.60
CA LEU A 36 5.18 2.15 -1.60
C LEU A 36 4.60 1.03 -2.45
N ALA A 37 3.30 0.99 -2.63
CA ALA A 37 2.63 0.02 -3.48
C ALA A 37 1.34 0.62 -4.04
N THR A 38 0.81 0.05 -5.12
CA THR A 38 -0.49 0.44 -5.66
C THR A 38 -1.54 -0.65 -5.45
N VAL A 39 -2.80 -0.24 -5.49
CA VAL A 39 -3.96 -1.10 -5.38
C VAL A 39 -5.09 -0.54 -6.24
N HIS A 40 -5.85 -1.43 -6.89
CA HIS A 40 -7.02 -1.03 -7.67
C HIS A 40 -8.27 -1.00 -6.79
N ALA A 41 -8.71 0.22 -6.47
CA ALA A 41 -9.95 0.54 -5.79
C ALA A 41 -10.46 1.92 -6.25
N ALA A 42 -11.76 2.14 -6.19
CA ALA A 42 -12.40 3.43 -6.49
C ALA A 42 -12.11 4.46 -5.39
N ASP A 43 -12.07 4.02 -4.13
CA ASP A 43 -11.85 4.82 -2.93
C ASP A 43 -11.32 3.93 -1.77
N VAL A 44 -11.02 4.56 -0.63
CA VAL A 44 -10.53 3.86 0.57
C VAL A 44 -11.65 3.00 1.19
N GLU A 45 -12.91 3.40 1.07
CA GLU A 45 -14.06 2.63 1.54
C GLU A 45 -14.15 1.26 0.85
N GLU A 46 -13.91 1.18 -0.45
CA GLU A 46 -13.90 -0.09 -1.21
C GLU A 46 -12.82 -1.05 -0.68
N LEU A 47 -11.67 -0.55 -0.22
CA LEU A 47 -10.62 -1.39 0.38
C LEU A 47 -11.16 -2.19 1.57
N SER A 48 -11.98 -1.58 2.41
CA SER A 48 -12.55 -2.25 3.60
C SER A 48 -13.52 -3.40 3.25
N GLN A 49 -14.08 -3.40 2.04
CA GLN A 49 -15.04 -4.40 1.57
C GLN A 49 -14.36 -5.67 1.08
N ARG A 50 -13.11 -5.58 0.60
CA ARG A 50 -12.35 -6.70 0.05
C ARG A 50 -11.51 -7.37 1.16
N PRO A 51 -11.66 -8.69 1.42
CA PRO A 51 -10.97 -9.37 2.53
C PRO A 51 -9.45 -9.14 2.56
N LEU A 52 -8.81 -9.19 1.40
CA LEU A 52 -7.37 -8.95 1.26
C LEU A 52 -6.96 -7.56 1.78
N TYR A 53 -7.66 -6.51 1.37
CA TYR A 53 -7.30 -5.14 1.74
C TYR A 53 -7.78 -4.76 3.14
N ARG A 54 -8.80 -5.43 3.68
CA ARG A 54 -9.09 -5.34 5.11
C ARG A 54 -7.90 -5.80 5.95
N GLN A 55 -7.31 -6.96 5.61
CA GLN A 55 -6.11 -7.43 6.29
C GLN A 55 -4.95 -6.42 6.17
N LEU A 56 -4.79 -5.80 4.99
CA LEU A 56 -3.81 -4.73 4.78
C LEU A 56 -4.02 -3.56 5.76
N LEU A 57 -5.25 -3.06 5.88
CA LEU A 57 -5.60 -1.97 6.78
C LEU A 57 -5.37 -2.36 8.25
N GLU A 58 -5.73 -3.58 8.64
CA GLU A 58 -5.52 -4.11 10.00
C GLU A 58 -4.04 -4.18 10.39
N THR A 59 -3.14 -4.47 9.43
CA THR A 59 -1.69 -4.51 9.70
C THR A 59 -1.10 -3.14 10.04
N LYS A 60 -1.77 -2.05 9.66
CA LYS A 60 -1.30 -0.65 9.80
C LYS A 60 0.09 -0.39 9.22
N VAL A 61 0.49 -1.21 8.24
CA VAL A 61 1.77 -1.07 7.54
C VAL A 61 1.78 0.17 6.64
N PHE A 62 0.63 0.54 6.08
CA PHE A 62 0.42 1.76 5.31
C PHE A 62 -0.42 2.75 6.11
N CYS A 63 0.02 4.00 6.19
CA CYS A 63 -0.67 5.07 6.95
C CYS A 63 -1.29 6.13 6.05
N ARG A 64 -0.93 6.16 4.75
CA ARG A 64 -1.44 7.13 3.78
C ARG A 64 -1.71 6.44 2.46
N ALA A 65 -2.79 6.86 1.81
CA ALA A 65 -3.09 6.52 0.42
C ALA A 65 -3.08 7.80 -0.42
N VAL A 66 -2.78 7.64 -1.72
CA VAL A 66 -3.02 8.67 -2.72
C VAL A 66 -4.09 8.14 -3.67
N CYS A 67 -5.30 8.67 -3.55
CA CYS A 67 -6.41 8.32 -4.43
C CYS A 67 -6.28 9.09 -5.74
N ILE A 68 -6.18 8.36 -6.84
CA ILE A 68 -6.00 8.92 -8.18
C ILE A 68 -7.32 8.78 -8.92
N ARG A 69 -7.96 9.91 -9.26
CA ARG A 69 -9.23 9.92 -9.99
C ARG A 69 -9.06 10.60 -11.34
N ARG A 70 -9.77 10.12 -12.37
CA ARG A 70 -9.79 10.77 -13.69
C ARG A 70 -10.85 11.86 -13.70
N THR A 71 -10.47 13.06 -14.16
CA THR A 71 -11.37 14.22 -14.30
C THR A 71 -11.43 14.66 -15.76
N ALA A 72 -12.30 15.63 -16.08
CA ALA A 72 -12.38 16.21 -17.42
C ALA A 72 -11.07 16.94 -17.83
N GLU A 73 -10.33 17.47 -16.86
CA GLU A 73 -9.10 18.24 -17.06
C GLU A 73 -7.82 17.39 -16.92
N GLY A 74 -7.93 16.10 -16.54
CA GLY A 74 -6.78 15.21 -16.38
C GLY A 74 -6.95 14.20 -15.24
N ARG A 75 -6.05 14.26 -14.26
CA ARG A 75 -6.07 13.42 -13.05
C ARG A 75 -6.07 14.30 -11.80
N SER A 76 -6.92 13.98 -10.84
CA SER A 76 -6.83 14.51 -9.48
C SER A 76 -6.14 13.50 -8.56
N TYR A 77 -5.45 14.03 -7.55
CA TYR A 77 -4.69 13.28 -6.56
C TYR A 77 -5.10 13.78 -5.19
N GLU A 78 -5.66 12.89 -4.38
CA GLU A 78 -6.09 13.21 -3.01
C GLU A 78 -5.31 12.34 -2.04
N VAL A 79 -4.77 12.97 -0.99
CA VAL A 79 -4.05 12.25 0.07
C VAL A 79 -5.03 11.94 1.18
N GLU A 80 -5.17 10.66 1.49
CA GLU A 80 -6.06 10.16 2.54
C GLU A 80 -5.21 9.49 3.64
N GLU A 81 -5.59 9.69 4.91
CA GLU A 81 -4.98 8.97 6.03
C GLU A 81 -5.71 7.64 6.24
N LEU A 82 -4.95 6.55 6.31
CA LEU A 82 -5.47 5.20 6.54
C LEU A 82 -5.47 4.96 8.06
N SER A 83 -6.66 4.99 8.68
CA SER A 83 -6.87 4.83 10.13
C SER A 83 -7.13 3.40 10.58
#